data_AF-A0A367ZAF0-F1
#
_entry.id   AF-A0A367ZAF0-F1
#
_cell.length_a   1.000
_cell.length_b   1.000
_cell.length_c   1.000
_cell.angle_alpha   90.00
_cell.angle_beta   90.00
_cell.angle_gamma   90.00
#
_symmetry.space_group_name_H-M   'P 1'
#
loop_
_entity.id
_entity.type
_entity.pdbx_description
1 polymer ?
#
loop_
_entity_poly.entity_id
_entity_poly.type
_entity_poly.pdbx_seq_one_letter_code
_entity_poly.pdbx_strand_id
1 'polypeptide(L)'
;MPMLSQKEVLKLKLSCIPLAQLQVLAINLGISNTGSTSVIIKRILEKHPDEEVIDKFIKQKYREKIQERRAIISDEDLKKELLKVKTFSWGVVQGQLDQKIQTEYVRRIVRYEDLLNNVKAKLHNDVTNYVICTWFNHWTTVLIEEHIGTHKNVIPTIKNIKGIDIFFAGQPFDLKVTYLPREYNPTNAIKKPSDLAIWMYENQGAQRFGADNRLFVVLLDKENPEKSWELKRNFDLVFQKIDDFFDKGTVSKKDEIVFTFGRKTFTTVTKILLITK
;
A
#
# COMPACT_ATOMS: atom_id res chain seq x y z
N MET A 1 10.80 -12.85 -0.62
CA MET A 1 10.64 -14.20 -0.03
C MET A 1 10.41 -15.20 -1.15
N PRO A 2 10.86 -16.46 -1.05
CA PRO A 2 10.41 -17.50 -1.98
C PRO A 2 8.90 -17.72 -1.84
N MET A 3 8.28 -18.35 -2.84
CA MET A 3 6.88 -18.81 -2.77
C MET A 3 6.62 -19.59 -1.46
N LEU A 4 5.60 -19.19 -0.72
CA LEU A 4 5.22 -19.84 0.54
C LEU A 4 4.30 -21.04 0.29
N SER A 5 4.39 -22.05 1.16
CA SER A 5 3.45 -23.15 1.18
C SER A 5 2.06 -22.72 1.66
N GLN A 6 1.02 -23.47 1.30
CA GLN A 6 -0.35 -23.20 1.75
C GLN A 6 -0.47 -23.12 3.29
N LYS A 7 0.26 -23.97 4.01
CA LYS A 7 0.26 -23.98 5.49
C LYS A 7 0.87 -22.69 6.06
N GLU A 8 1.93 -22.17 5.46
CA GLU A 8 2.56 -20.90 5.87
C GLU A 8 1.63 -19.72 5.60
N VAL A 9 0.99 -19.71 4.42
CA VAL A 9 0.03 -18.67 4.02
C VAL A 9 -1.18 -18.67 4.96
N LEU A 10 -1.75 -19.83 5.26
CA LEU A 10 -2.86 -19.96 6.21
C LEU A 10 -2.49 -19.47 7.61
N LYS A 11 -1.27 -19.78 8.08
CA LYS A 11 -0.76 -19.26 9.35
C LYS A 11 -0.66 -17.73 9.32
N LEU A 12 -0.22 -17.13 8.21
CA LEU A 12 -0.16 -15.67 8.05
C LEU A 12 -1.56 -15.04 8.03
N LYS A 13 -2.52 -15.64 7.31
CA LYS A 13 -3.94 -15.22 7.33
C LYS A 13 -4.51 -15.21 8.74
N LEU A 14 -4.36 -16.30 9.49
CA LEU A 14 -4.81 -16.34 10.89
C LEU A 14 -4.06 -15.33 11.76
N SER A 15 -2.78 -15.12 11.48
CA SER A 15 -1.96 -14.13 12.17
C SER A 15 -2.39 -12.69 11.86
N CYS A 16 -3.18 -12.41 10.83
CA CYS A 16 -3.68 -11.05 10.55
C CYS A 16 -4.99 -10.73 11.27
N ILE A 17 -5.56 -11.69 12.00
CA ILE A 17 -6.80 -11.51 12.76
C ILE A 17 -6.43 -10.99 14.18
N PRO A 18 -7.05 -9.90 14.66
CA PRO A 18 -6.94 -9.46 16.06
C PRO A 18 -7.42 -10.54 17.03
N LEU A 19 -6.84 -10.59 18.24
CA LEU A 19 -7.14 -11.66 19.21
C LEU A 19 -8.64 -11.84 19.49
N ALA A 20 -9.36 -10.74 19.75
CA ALA A 20 -10.80 -10.80 20.01
C ALA A 20 -11.59 -11.42 18.83
N GLN A 21 -11.23 -11.10 17.59
CA GLN A 21 -11.87 -11.68 16.41
C GLN A 21 -11.44 -13.13 16.17
N LEU A 22 -10.18 -13.47 16.48
CA LEU A 22 -9.68 -14.83 16.40
C LEU A 22 -10.39 -15.77 17.39
N GLN A 23 -10.74 -15.25 18.58
CA GLN A 23 -11.54 -15.98 19.56
C GLN A 23 -12.96 -16.28 19.04
N VAL A 24 -13.59 -15.33 18.35
CA VAL A 24 -14.89 -15.53 17.68
C VAL A 24 -14.76 -16.59 16.58
N LEU A 25 -13.72 -16.50 15.75
CA LEU A 25 -13.47 -17.50 14.71
C LEU A 25 -13.25 -18.90 15.30
N ALA A 26 -12.51 -19.02 16.40
CA ALA A 26 -12.30 -20.29 17.10
C ALA A 26 -13.63 -20.88 17.60
N ILE A 27 -14.52 -20.08 18.19
CA ILE A 27 -15.86 -20.51 18.61
C ILE A 27 -16.65 -21.02 17.40
N ASN A 28 -16.66 -20.28 16.28
CA ASN A 28 -17.38 -20.65 15.06
C ASN A 28 -16.90 -21.98 14.46
N LEU A 29 -15.63 -22.33 14.70
CA LEU A 29 -15.02 -23.59 14.26
C LEU A 29 -15.17 -24.73 15.30
N GLY A 30 -15.83 -24.49 16.43
CA GLY A 30 -15.96 -25.48 17.52
C GLY A 30 -14.65 -25.75 18.26
N ILE A 31 -13.76 -24.75 18.35
CA ILE A 31 -12.42 -24.85 18.95
C ILE A 31 -12.34 -23.97 20.20
N SER A 32 -11.58 -24.42 21.20
CA SER A 32 -11.31 -23.62 22.40
C SER A 32 -10.63 -22.29 22.05
N ASN A 33 -11.28 -21.18 22.43
CA ASN A 33 -10.86 -19.81 22.19
C ASN A 33 -9.98 -19.21 23.30
N THR A 34 -9.54 -20.00 24.28
CA THR A 34 -8.78 -19.49 25.43
C THR A 34 -7.28 -19.49 25.14
N GLY A 35 -6.56 -18.53 25.73
CA GLY A 35 -5.10 -18.42 25.64
C GLY A 35 -4.62 -17.37 24.65
N SER A 36 -3.33 -17.41 24.33
CA SER A 36 -2.68 -16.43 23.45
C SER A 36 -3.02 -16.68 21.98
N THR A 37 -2.78 -15.67 21.13
CA THR A 37 -2.93 -15.76 19.67
C THR A 37 -2.27 -17.01 19.11
N SER A 38 -1.01 -17.28 19.49
CA SER A 38 -0.25 -18.42 18.98
C SER A 38 -0.89 -19.77 19.36
N VAL A 39 -1.48 -19.87 20.55
CA VAL A 39 -2.16 -21.09 21.02
C VAL A 39 -3.44 -21.32 20.22
N ILE A 40 -4.24 -20.29 20.01
CA ILE A 40 -5.49 -20.39 19.24
C ILE A 40 -5.19 -20.74 17.78
N ILE A 41 -4.21 -20.06 17.16
CA ILE A 41 -3.77 -20.37 15.78
C ILE A 41 -3.33 -21.83 15.67
N LYS A 42 -2.53 -22.32 16.63
CA LYS A 42 -2.07 -23.71 16.63
C LYS A 42 -3.26 -24.69 16.64
N ARG A 43 -4.23 -24.49 17.52
CA ARG A 43 -5.44 -25.34 17.60
C ARG A 43 -6.28 -25.28 16.32
N ILE A 44 -6.44 -24.09 15.74
CA ILE A 44 -7.13 -23.93 14.47
C ILE A 44 -6.41 -24.74 13.39
N LEU A 45 -5.09 -24.62 13.25
CA LEU A 45 -4.32 -25.36 12.24
C LEU A 45 -4.36 -26.89 12.44
N GLU A 46 -4.38 -27.38 13.68
CA GLU A 46 -4.50 -28.81 14.01
C GLU A 46 -5.84 -29.42 13.59
N LYS A 47 -6.90 -28.60 13.50
CA LYS A 47 -8.22 -29.02 13.04
C LYS A 47 -8.36 -29.11 11.52
N HIS A 48 -7.33 -28.72 10.76
CA HIS A 48 -7.34 -28.69 9.29
C HIS A 48 -8.59 -28.00 8.72
N PRO A 49 -8.82 -26.71 9.05
CA PRO A 49 -10.03 -26.01 8.66
C PRO A 49 -10.05 -25.80 7.15
N ASP A 50 -11.25 -25.70 6.61
CA ASP A 50 -11.45 -25.19 5.26
C ASP A 50 -10.98 -23.72 5.19
N GLU A 51 -10.00 -23.45 4.32
CA GLU A 51 -9.42 -22.12 4.12
C GLU A 51 -10.48 -21.12 3.65
N GLU A 52 -11.52 -21.56 2.92
CA GLU A 52 -12.60 -20.68 2.51
C GLU A 52 -13.36 -20.05 3.69
N VAL A 53 -13.50 -20.78 4.80
CA VAL A 53 -14.18 -20.27 6.01
C VAL A 53 -13.37 -19.13 6.61
N ILE A 54 -12.05 -19.28 6.64
CA ILE A 54 -11.12 -18.25 7.14
C ILE A 54 -11.14 -17.03 6.23
N ASP A 55 -11.13 -17.25 4.91
CA ASP A 55 -11.17 -16.19 3.91
C ASP A 55 -12.48 -15.40 3.94
N LYS A 56 -13.62 -16.09 4.08
CA LYS A 56 -14.94 -15.47 4.25
C LYS A 56 -14.99 -14.63 5.52
N PHE A 57 -14.46 -15.14 6.64
CA PHE A 57 -14.37 -14.40 7.90
C PHE A 57 -13.51 -13.13 7.75
N ILE A 58 -12.34 -13.25 7.14
CA ILE A 58 -11.43 -12.11 6.93
C ILE A 58 -12.09 -11.03 6.07
N LYS A 59 -12.68 -11.42 4.94
CA LYS A 59 -13.40 -10.50 4.05
C LYS A 59 -14.58 -9.82 4.73
N GLN A 60 -15.30 -10.53 5.60
CA GLN A 60 -16.38 -9.94 6.38
C GLN A 60 -15.85 -8.85 7.31
N LYS A 61 -14.81 -9.15 8.11
CA LYS A 61 -14.22 -8.18 9.04
C LYS A 61 -13.58 -6.98 8.33
N TYR A 62 -13.00 -7.19 7.16
CA TYR A 62 -12.51 -6.10 6.34
C TYR A 62 -13.63 -5.19 5.83
N ARG A 63 -14.76 -5.76 5.39
CA ARG A 63 -15.95 -4.97 5.00
C ARG A 63 -16.51 -4.16 6.17
N GLU A 64 -16.56 -4.71 7.37
CA GLU A 64 -16.98 -3.98 8.58
C GLU A 64 -16.10 -2.73 8.81
N LYS A 65 -14.77 -2.87 8.72
CA LYS A 65 -13.82 -1.75 8.82
C LYS A 65 -14.04 -0.66 7.76
N ILE A 66 -14.36 -1.05 6.52
CA ILE A 66 -14.70 -0.09 5.46
C ILE A 66 -15.98 0.67 5.82
N GLN A 67 -16.99 0.00 6.40
CA GLN A 67 -18.22 0.68 6.81
C GLN A 67 -17.98 1.70 7.93
N GLU A 68 -17.09 1.40 8.88
CA GLU A 68 -16.67 2.38 9.91
C GLU A 68 -16.09 3.65 9.28
N ARG A 69 -15.24 3.50 8.25
CA ARG A 69 -14.68 4.63 7.50
C ARG A 69 -15.75 5.36 6.66
N ARG A 70 -16.68 4.62 6.03
CA ARG A 70 -17.83 5.19 5.28
C ARG A 70 -18.77 6.01 6.16
N ALA A 71 -18.88 5.68 7.44
CA ALA A 71 -19.68 6.44 8.39
C ALA A 71 -19.14 7.85 8.66
N ILE A 72 -17.83 8.08 8.45
CA ILE A 72 -17.20 9.41 8.58
C ILE A 72 -17.43 10.23 7.30
N ILE A 73 -17.18 9.62 6.14
CA ILE A 73 -17.39 10.22 4.83
C ILE A 73 -17.67 9.12 3.80
N SER A 74 -18.70 9.33 2.98
CA SER A 74 -19.04 8.41 1.89
C SER A 74 -17.92 8.38 0.84
N ASP A 75 -17.83 7.29 0.07
CA ASP A 75 -16.83 7.18 -1.00
C ASP A 75 -17.03 8.29 -2.04
N GLU A 76 -18.28 8.60 -2.38
CA GLU A 76 -18.60 9.64 -3.36
C GLU A 76 -18.25 11.05 -2.88
N ASP A 77 -18.48 11.36 -1.61
CA ASP A 77 -18.11 12.67 -1.06
C ASP A 77 -16.61 12.80 -0.88
N LEU A 78 -15.91 11.73 -0.48
CA LEU A 78 -14.45 11.72 -0.42
C LEU A 78 -13.83 11.94 -1.81
N LYS A 79 -14.38 11.29 -2.85
CA LYS A 79 -13.97 11.52 -4.24
C LYS A 79 -14.15 12.99 -4.64
N LYS A 80 -15.27 13.63 -4.27
CA LYS A 80 -15.50 15.07 -4.51
C LYS A 80 -14.46 15.95 -3.81
N GLU A 81 -14.10 15.63 -2.57
CA GLU A 81 -13.03 16.35 -1.85
C GLU A 81 -11.67 16.23 -2.58
N LEU A 82 -11.33 15.03 -3.04
CA LEU A 82 -10.09 14.78 -3.79
C LEU A 82 -10.05 15.52 -5.14
N LEU A 83 -11.20 15.81 -5.75
CA LEU A 83 -11.30 16.62 -6.98
C LEU A 83 -11.00 18.11 -6.76
N LYS A 84 -11.07 18.60 -5.51
CA LYS A 84 -10.74 19.99 -5.18
C LYS A 84 -9.24 20.29 -5.29
N VAL A 85 -8.38 19.27 -5.19
CA VAL A 85 -6.93 19.43 -5.37
C VAL A 85 -6.61 19.79 -6.83
N LYS A 86 -6.21 21.03 -7.10
CA LYS A 86 -5.90 21.50 -8.47
C LYS A 86 -4.41 21.49 -8.81
N THR A 87 -3.56 21.53 -7.79
CA THR A 87 -2.11 21.55 -7.92
C THR A 87 -1.50 20.50 -7.03
N PHE A 88 -0.46 19.83 -7.52
CA PHE A 88 0.27 18.82 -6.76
C PHE A 88 1.77 19.15 -6.82
N SER A 89 2.22 19.88 -5.81
CA SER A 89 3.61 20.28 -5.66
C SER A 89 4.02 20.03 -4.23
N TRP A 90 5.08 19.25 -4.03
CA TRP A 90 5.49 18.86 -2.69
C TRP A 90 6.07 20.03 -1.88
N GLY A 91 6.79 20.96 -2.52
CA GLY A 91 7.54 22.05 -1.88
C GLY A 91 8.68 21.61 -0.92
N VAL A 92 8.59 20.39 -0.39
CA VAL A 92 9.46 19.77 0.61
C VAL A 92 9.44 18.25 0.40
N VAL A 93 10.57 17.58 0.59
CA VAL A 93 10.64 16.12 0.57
C VAL A 93 9.80 15.52 1.70
N GLN A 94 9.08 14.43 1.41
CA GLN A 94 8.23 13.75 2.40
C GLN A 94 9.02 13.39 3.67
N GLY A 95 8.53 13.83 4.84
CA GLY A 95 9.15 13.56 6.14
C GLY A 95 10.31 14.51 6.52
N GLN A 96 10.64 15.50 5.69
CA GLN A 96 11.74 16.44 5.96
C GLN A 96 11.25 17.86 6.31
N LEU A 97 9.96 18.06 6.58
CA LEU A 97 9.40 19.38 6.89
C LEU A 97 10.04 20.01 8.13
N ASP A 98 10.18 19.25 9.21
CA ASP A 98 10.83 19.75 10.43
C ASP A 98 12.30 20.10 10.18
N GLN A 99 13.04 19.23 9.48
CA GLN A 99 14.43 19.49 9.12
C GLN A 99 14.57 20.78 8.29
N LYS A 100 13.68 21.02 7.34
CA LYS A 100 13.64 22.27 6.56
C LYS A 100 13.40 23.49 7.45
N ILE A 101 12.43 23.42 8.36
CA ILE A 101 12.16 24.51 9.32
C ILE A 101 13.40 24.81 10.17
N GLN A 102 14.04 23.78 10.71
CA GLN A 102 15.23 23.94 11.55
C GLN A 102 16.40 24.56 10.79
N THR A 103 16.66 24.09 9.57
CA THR A 103 17.86 24.47 8.80
C THR A 103 17.70 25.79 8.04
N GLU A 104 16.52 26.07 7.48
CA GLU A 104 16.30 27.26 6.65
C GLU A 104 15.77 28.46 7.44
N TYR A 105 15.06 28.24 8.56
CA TYR A 105 14.42 29.31 9.32
C TYR A 105 15.05 29.47 10.71
N VAL A 106 14.93 28.47 11.59
CA VAL A 106 15.30 28.59 13.01
C VAL A 106 16.78 28.91 13.21
N ARG A 107 17.68 28.16 12.54
CA ARG A 107 19.13 28.32 12.73
C ARG A 107 19.75 29.44 11.89
N ARG A 108 19.00 30.01 10.94
CA ARG A 108 19.53 30.95 9.93
C ARG A 108 19.02 32.38 10.10
N ILE A 109 17.77 32.56 10.54
CA ILE A 109 17.15 33.88 10.64
C ILE A 109 17.20 34.35 12.09
N VAL A 110 18.07 35.31 12.37
CA VAL A 110 18.33 35.80 13.74
C VAL A 110 17.32 36.87 14.16
N ARG A 111 16.88 37.71 13.21
CA ARG A 111 15.96 38.82 13.50
C ARG A 111 14.51 38.35 13.43
N TYR A 112 13.75 38.68 14.46
CA TYR A 112 12.37 38.22 14.60
C TYR A 112 11.44 38.66 13.46
N GLU A 113 11.50 39.93 13.05
CA GLU A 113 10.67 40.43 11.95
C GLU A 113 11.03 39.77 10.61
N ASP A 114 12.32 39.54 10.35
CA ASP A 114 12.77 38.82 9.16
C ASP A 114 12.24 37.38 9.17
N LEU A 115 12.21 36.72 10.33
CA LEU A 115 11.66 35.38 10.48
C LEU A 115 10.17 35.37 10.14
N LEU A 116 9.39 36.28 10.72
CA LEU A 116 7.95 36.37 10.47
C LEU A 116 7.65 36.63 8.98
N ASN A 117 8.40 37.54 8.35
CA ASN A 117 8.24 37.86 6.94
C ASN A 117 8.55 36.65 6.04
N ASN A 118 9.63 35.91 6.31
CA ASN A 118 9.99 34.71 5.55
C ASN A 118 8.98 33.56 5.74
N VAL A 119 8.45 33.38 6.96
CA VAL A 119 7.42 32.38 7.24
C VAL A 119 6.16 32.66 6.43
N LYS A 120 5.68 33.91 6.44
CA LYS A 120 4.49 34.32 5.67
C LYS A 120 4.71 34.23 4.16
N ALA A 121 5.87 34.67 3.69
CA ALA A 121 6.16 34.73 2.26
C ALA A 121 6.38 33.34 1.63
N LYS A 122 6.98 32.39 2.36
CA LYS A 122 7.43 31.10 1.79
C LYS A 122 6.98 29.88 2.58
N LEU A 123 7.32 29.78 3.88
CA LEU A 123 7.08 28.56 4.67
C LEU A 123 5.60 28.18 4.70
N HIS A 124 4.71 29.17 4.84
CA HIS A 124 3.27 28.96 4.86
C HIS A 124 2.79 28.17 3.64
N ASN A 125 3.25 28.56 2.44
CA ASN A 125 2.87 27.90 1.20
C ASN A 125 3.50 26.50 1.09
N ASP A 126 4.76 26.34 1.50
CA ASP A 126 5.44 25.04 1.52
C ASP A 126 4.73 24.04 2.45
N VAL A 127 4.35 24.47 3.66
CA VAL A 127 3.58 23.65 4.62
C VAL A 127 2.21 23.30 4.07
N THR A 128 1.50 24.28 3.50
CA THR A 128 0.16 24.07 2.92
C THR A 128 0.22 23.03 1.80
N ASN A 129 1.16 23.19 0.87
CA ASN A 129 1.38 22.28 -0.24
C ASN A 129 1.73 20.86 0.22
N TYR A 130 2.61 20.74 1.22
CA TYR A 130 3.00 19.47 1.82
C TYR A 130 1.80 18.74 2.44
N VAL A 131 0.98 19.44 3.23
CA VAL A 131 -0.21 18.87 3.87
C VAL A 131 -1.22 18.42 2.80
N ILE A 132 -1.47 19.21 1.76
CA ILE A 132 -2.38 18.83 0.67
C ILE A 132 -1.87 17.59 -0.05
N CYS A 133 -0.59 17.53 -0.42
CA CYS A 133 -0.02 16.37 -1.14
C CYS A 133 -0.04 15.09 -0.30
N THR A 134 0.30 15.18 0.99
CA THR A 134 0.27 14.03 1.91
C THR A 134 -1.15 13.54 2.14
N TRP A 135 -2.09 14.45 2.39
CA TRP A 135 -3.52 14.15 2.54
C TRP A 135 -4.11 13.51 1.27
N PHE A 136 -3.84 14.09 0.09
CA PHE A 136 -4.28 13.56 -1.20
C PHE A 136 -3.76 12.14 -1.44
N ASN A 137 -2.46 11.93 -1.21
CA ASN A 137 -1.85 10.61 -1.37
C ASN A 137 -2.43 9.59 -0.42
N HIS A 138 -2.67 9.96 0.84
CA HIS A 138 -3.28 9.08 1.83
C HIS A 138 -4.66 8.63 1.38
N TRP A 139 -5.58 9.55 1.10
CA TRP A 139 -6.97 9.21 0.81
C TRP A 139 -7.18 8.53 -0.54
N THR A 140 -6.39 8.91 -1.56
CA THR A 140 -6.39 8.15 -2.82
C THR A 140 -5.90 6.71 -2.62
N THR A 141 -4.84 6.51 -1.81
CA THR A 141 -4.35 5.17 -1.50
C THR A 141 -5.37 4.37 -0.69
N VAL A 142 -6.04 4.97 0.30
CA VAL A 142 -7.11 4.31 1.07
C VAL A 142 -8.19 3.77 0.13
N LEU A 143 -8.72 4.59 -0.77
CA LEU A 143 -9.77 4.15 -1.71
C LEU A 143 -9.28 3.04 -2.66
N ILE A 144 -8.04 3.14 -3.14
CA ILE A 144 -7.44 2.11 -4.00
C ILE A 144 -7.24 0.79 -3.25
N GLU A 145 -6.70 0.83 -2.03
CA GLU A 145 -6.46 -0.36 -1.21
C GLU A 145 -7.77 -1.01 -0.74
N GLU A 146 -8.79 -0.22 -0.40
CA GLU A 146 -10.12 -0.75 -0.08
C GLU A 146 -10.76 -1.47 -1.29
N HIS A 147 -10.60 -0.91 -2.50
CA HIS A 147 -11.06 -1.55 -3.74
C HIS A 147 -10.32 -2.86 -4.00
N ILE A 148 -8.98 -2.86 -3.90
CA ILE A 148 -8.16 -4.08 -4.01
C ILE A 148 -8.58 -5.13 -2.97
N GLY A 149 -8.71 -4.73 -1.70
CA GLY A 149 -9.03 -5.62 -0.59
C GLY A 149 -10.44 -6.19 -0.64
N THR A 150 -11.36 -5.57 -1.38
CA THR A 150 -12.72 -6.08 -1.59
C THR A 150 -12.87 -6.95 -2.84
N HIS A 151 -11.85 -7.03 -3.69
CA HIS A 151 -11.85 -7.86 -4.89
C HIS A 151 -12.04 -9.36 -4.55
N LYS A 152 -12.81 -10.08 -5.38
CA LYS A 152 -13.20 -11.49 -5.11
C LYS A 152 -12.00 -12.45 -5.01
N ASN A 153 -10.93 -12.20 -5.74
CA ASN A 153 -9.71 -13.02 -5.76
C ASN A 153 -8.65 -12.59 -4.73
N VAL A 154 -8.95 -11.59 -3.89
CA VAL A 154 -8.01 -11.03 -2.91
C VAL A 154 -8.52 -11.28 -1.50
N ILE A 155 -7.61 -11.64 -0.59
CA ILE A 155 -7.88 -11.66 0.86
C ILE A 155 -7.09 -10.52 1.50
N PRO A 156 -7.73 -9.50 2.08
CA PRO A 156 -7.01 -8.40 2.71
C PRO A 156 -6.50 -8.77 4.11
N THR A 157 -5.54 -8.04 4.64
CA THR A 157 -5.23 -8.09 6.08
C THR A 157 -6.19 -7.20 6.87
N ILE A 158 -6.61 -7.67 8.05
CA ILE A 158 -7.45 -6.87 8.96
C ILE A 158 -6.58 -5.97 9.83
N LYS A 159 -5.51 -6.55 10.37
CA LYS A 159 -4.49 -5.87 11.16
C LYS A 159 -3.17 -5.84 10.40
N ASN A 160 -2.39 -4.79 10.66
CA ASN A 160 -1.07 -4.61 10.05
C ASN A 160 -0.16 -5.79 10.38
N ILE A 161 0.36 -6.44 9.33
CA ILE A 161 1.52 -7.32 9.40
C ILE A 161 2.60 -6.68 8.54
N LYS A 162 3.78 -6.51 9.11
CA LYS A 162 4.92 -5.95 8.38
C LYS A 162 5.15 -6.72 7.07
N GLY A 163 5.07 -6.04 5.94
CA GLY A 163 5.33 -6.60 4.61
C GLY A 163 4.19 -7.41 4.02
N ILE A 164 2.98 -7.34 4.58
CA ILE A 164 1.80 -8.03 4.04
C ILE A 164 0.56 -7.16 4.19
N ASP A 165 0.00 -6.73 3.07
CA ASP A 165 -1.26 -6.00 3.01
C ASP A 165 -2.40 -6.90 2.51
N ILE A 166 -2.11 -7.81 1.57
CA ILE A 166 -3.08 -8.71 0.96
C ILE A 166 -2.50 -10.12 0.72
N PHE A 167 -3.39 -11.08 0.45
CA PHE A 167 -3.09 -12.36 -0.14
C PHE A 167 -3.77 -12.46 -1.50
N PHE A 168 -3.02 -12.85 -2.52
CA PHE A 168 -3.50 -13.03 -3.88
C PHE A 168 -2.89 -14.28 -4.50
N ALA A 169 -3.72 -15.10 -5.16
CA ALA A 169 -3.32 -16.37 -5.77
C ALA A 169 -2.47 -17.26 -4.82
N GLY A 170 -2.87 -17.32 -3.55
CA GLY A 170 -2.20 -18.13 -2.53
C GLY A 170 -0.87 -17.58 -2.03
N GLN A 171 -0.51 -16.33 -2.31
CA GLN A 171 0.74 -15.71 -1.83
C GLN A 171 0.49 -14.35 -1.15
N PRO A 172 1.24 -13.99 -0.10
CA PRO A 172 1.15 -12.68 0.53
C PRO A 172 1.86 -11.62 -0.31
N PHE A 173 1.35 -10.38 -0.29
CA PHE A 173 1.97 -9.23 -0.93
C PHE A 173 1.84 -7.97 -0.06
N ASP A 174 2.92 -7.20 0.00
CA ASP A 174 2.96 -5.78 0.38
C ASP A 174 2.51 -4.96 -0.84
N LEU A 175 1.52 -4.10 -0.65
CA LEU A 175 1.00 -3.19 -1.67
C LEU A 175 1.86 -1.93 -1.74
N LYS A 176 2.11 -1.48 -2.96
CA LYS A 176 2.80 -0.21 -3.22
C LYS A 176 2.12 0.52 -4.36
N VAL A 177 1.27 1.49 -4.01
CA VAL A 177 0.66 2.42 -4.97
C VAL A 177 1.59 3.63 -5.14
N THR A 178 2.12 3.82 -6.33
CA THR A 178 3.10 4.88 -6.61
C THR A 178 3.00 5.40 -8.04
N TYR A 179 3.59 6.56 -8.29
CA TYR A 179 3.88 7.04 -9.64
C TYR A 179 5.13 6.35 -10.19
N LEU A 180 5.28 6.34 -11.51
CA LEU A 180 6.53 5.93 -12.12
C LEU A 180 7.68 6.79 -11.55
N PRO A 181 8.79 6.19 -11.08
CA PRO A 181 9.95 6.95 -10.63
C PRO A 181 10.50 7.85 -11.75
N ARG A 182 10.81 9.11 -11.43
CA ARG A 182 11.30 10.10 -12.42
C ARG A 182 12.58 9.66 -13.14
N GLU A 183 13.40 8.86 -12.47
CA GLU A 183 14.67 8.35 -12.97
C GLU A 183 14.51 7.13 -13.89
N TYR A 184 13.31 6.55 -13.98
CA TYR A 184 13.07 5.35 -14.77
C TYR A 184 12.40 5.68 -16.11
N ASN A 185 12.87 5.05 -17.18
CA ASN A 185 12.37 5.30 -18.53
C ASN A 185 10.93 4.76 -18.73
N PRO A 186 9.94 5.60 -19.10
CA PRO A 186 8.55 5.17 -19.30
C PRO A 186 8.37 4.08 -20.36
N THR A 187 9.11 4.15 -21.47
CA THR A 187 9.03 3.15 -22.55
C THR A 187 9.51 1.78 -22.07
N ASN A 188 10.59 1.73 -21.28
CA ASN A 188 11.08 0.50 -20.69
C ASN A 188 10.10 -0.06 -19.66
N ALA A 189 9.47 0.80 -18.85
CA ALA A 189 8.46 0.37 -17.89
C ALA A 189 7.28 -0.35 -18.56
N ILE A 190 6.83 0.15 -19.71
CA ILE A 190 5.73 -0.44 -20.48
C ILE A 190 6.17 -1.75 -21.17
N LYS A 191 7.35 -1.75 -21.80
CA LYS A 191 7.84 -2.92 -22.55
C LYS A 191 8.25 -4.08 -21.65
N LYS A 192 8.83 -3.78 -20.49
CA LYS A 192 9.39 -4.79 -19.57
C LYS A 192 9.14 -4.42 -18.10
N PRO A 193 7.88 -4.53 -17.62
CA PRO A 193 7.51 -4.16 -16.26
C PRO A 193 8.29 -4.87 -15.16
N SER A 194 8.81 -6.08 -15.40
CA SER A 194 9.66 -6.81 -14.45
C SER A 194 10.95 -6.06 -14.12
N ASP A 195 11.56 -5.39 -15.11
CA ASP A 195 12.79 -4.63 -14.91
C ASP A 195 12.53 -3.37 -14.07
N LEU A 196 11.34 -2.79 -14.21
CA LEU A 196 10.89 -1.70 -13.33
C LEU A 196 10.74 -2.21 -11.90
N ALA A 197 10.12 -3.38 -11.69
CA ALA A 197 10.00 -3.96 -10.35
C ALA A 197 11.38 -4.18 -9.71
N ILE A 198 12.34 -4.77 -10.44
CA ILE A 198 13.73 -4.94 -9.97
C ILE A 198 14.30 -3.58 -9.58
N TRP A 199 14.27 -2.59 -10.47
CA TRP A 199 14.79 -1.26 -10.21
C TRP A 199 14.18 -0.63 -8.95
N MET A 200 12.87 -0.78 -8.76
CA MET A 200 12.16 -0.28 -7.57
C MET A 200 12.59 -0.97 -6.28
N TYR A 201 12.97 -2.25 -6.33
CA TYR A 201 13.55 -2.93 -5.18
C TYR A 201 14.99 -2.49 -4.88
N GLU A 202 15.80 -2.21 -5.90
CA GLU A 202 17.21 -1.82 -5.74
C GLU A 202 17.36 -0.37 -5.28
N ASN A 203 16.45 0.52 -5.69
CA ASN A 203 16.50 1.96 -5.41
C ASN A 203 15.63 2.39 -4.22
N GLN A 204 15.42 1.49 -3.26
CA GLN A 204 14.70 1.84 -2.02
C GLN A 204 15.56 2.68 -1.08
N GLY A 205 14.93 3.56 -0.30
CA GLY A 205 15.61 4.20 0.82
C GLY A 205 16.00 3.18 1.90
N ALA A 206 17.23 3.22 2.41
CA ALA A 206 17.75 2.23 3.38
C ALA A 206 16.87 2.07 4.64
N GLN A 207 16.27 3.15 5.13
CA GLN A 207 15.35 3.12 6.27
C GLN A 207 14.01 2.44 5.98
N ARG A 208 13.65 2.31 4.70
CA ARG A 208 12.39 1.72 4.21
C ARG A 208 12.62 0.41 3.45
N PHE A 209 13.81 -0.15 3.56
CA PHE A 209 14.16 -1.39 2.87
C PHE A 209 13.23 -2.53 3.30
N GLY A 210 12.71 -3.25 2.30
CA GLY A 210 11.99 -4.51 2.45
C GLY A 210 12.28 -5.44 1.27
N ALA A 211 12.36 -6.73 1.56
CA ALA A 211 12.53 -7.81 0.59
C ALA A 211 11.32 -8.77 0.57
N ASP A 212 10.19 -8.28 1.09
CA ASP A 212 8.90 -8.96 1.05
C ASP A 212 8.39 -9.04 -0.39
N ASN A 213 7.44 -9.93 -0.63
CA ASN A 213 6.76 -10.00 -1.92
C ASN A 213 5.95 -8.72 -2.12
N ARG A 214 6.06 -8.06 -3.27
CA ARG A 214 5.34 -6.80 -3.53
C ARG A 214 4.49 -6.85 -4.78
N LEU A 215 3.31 -6.27 -4.65
CA LEU A 215 2.48 -5.90 -5.79
C LEU A 215 2.52 -4.38 -5.94
N PHE A 216 3.16 -3.94 -7.02
CA PHE A 216 3.25 -2.53 -7.37
C PHE A 216 2.05 -2.13 -8.22
N VAL A 217 1.34 -1.09 -7.82
CA VAL A 217 0.38 -0.37 -8.66
C VAL A 217 1.06 0.92 -9.08
N VAL A 218 1.57 0.95 -10.31
CA VAL A 218 2.34 2.08 -10.84
C VAL A 218 1.44 2.89 -11.77
N LEU A 219 1.33 4.18 -11.51
CA LEU A 219 0.54 5.12 -12.29
C LEU A 219 1.46 5.94 -13.20
N LEU A 220 1.09 6.04 -14.47
CA LEU A 220 1.85 6.78 -15.49
C LEU A 220 0.90 7.44 -16.49
N ASP A 221 0.88 8.77 -16.52
CA ASP A 221 0.40 9.52 -17.68
C ASP A 221 1.52 9.55 -18.72
N LYS A 222 1.30 8.94 -19.90
CA LYS A 222 2.38 8.76 -20.90
C LYS A 222 2.77 10.07 -21.57
N GLU A 223 1.82 10.97 -21.73
CA GLU A 223 2.03 12.26 -22.38
C GLU A 223 2.61 13.28 -21.42
N ASN A 224 2.22 13.22 -20.14
CA ASN A 224 2.71 14.11 -19.10
C ASN A 224 2.93 13.38 -17.77
N PRO A 225 4.10 12.74 -17.56
CA PRO A 225 4.38 11.98 -16.34
C PRO A 225 4.20 12.75 -15.03
N GLU A 226 4.43 14.07 -15.03
CA GLU A 226 4.24 14.94 -13.87
C GLU A 226 2.76 15.11 -13.48
N LYS A 227 1.82 14.78 -14.38
CA LYS A 227 0.36 14.75 -14.13
C LYS A 227 -0.17 13.38 -13.73
N SER A 228 0.69 12.38 -13.51
CA SER A 228 0.28 11.04 -13.05
C SER A 228 -0.49 11.06 -11.72
N TRP A 229 -0.36 12.12 -10.91
CA TRP A 229 -1.18 12.31 -9.71
C TRP A 229 -2.66 12.52 -10.01
N GLU A 230 -3.01 13.14 -11.15
CA GLU A 230 -4.39 13.28 -11.59
C GLU A 230 -4.99 11.93 -11.97
N LEU A 231 -4.19 11.04 -12.57
CA LEU A 231 -4.59 9.67 -12.89
C LEU A 231 -4.94 8.87 -11.63
N LYS A 232 -4.24 9.09 -10.52
CA LYS A 232 -4.48 8.37 -9.25
C LYS A 232 -5.89 8.57 -8.69
N ARG A 233 -6.53 9.70 -8.98
CA ARG A 233 -7.93 9.98 -8.58
C ARG A 233 -8.95 9.70 -9.69
N ASN A 234 -8.53 9.18 -10.84
CA ASN A 234 -9.46 8.67 -11.84
C ASN A 234 -9.90 7.26 -11.44
N PHE A 235 -10.76 7.19 -10.43
CA PHE A 235 -11.14 5.93 -9.79
C PHE A 235 -11.82 4.95 -10.74
N ASP A 236 -12.60 5.43 -11.71
CA ASP A 236 -13.24 4.55 -12.69
C ASP A 236 -12.21 3.75 -13.49
N LEU A 237 -11.22 4.44 -14.06
CA LEU A 237 -10.13 3.79 -14.81
C LEU A 237 -9.25 2.94 -13.89
N VAL A 238 -8.87 3.47 -12.72
CA VAL A 238 -7.97 2.77 -11.79
C VAL A 238 -8.61 1.48 -11.28
N PHE A 239 -9.88 1.54 -10.84
CA PHE A 239 -10.62 0.38 -10.33
C PHE A 239 -10.85 -0.66 -11.43
N GLN A 240 -11.22 -0.23 -12.64
CA GLN A 240 -11.36 -1.15 -13.78
C GLN A 240 -10.04 -1.91 -14.06
N LYS A 241 -8.90 -1.21 -14.05
CA LYS A 241 -7.58 -1.84 -14.30
C LYS A 241 -7.16 -2.77 -13.17
N ILE A 242 -7.53 -2.45 -11.92
CA ILE A 242 -7.32 -3.32 -10.77
C ILE A 242 -8.15 -4.60 -10.90
N ASP A 243 -9.43 -4.48 -11.24
CA ASP A 243 -10.32 -5.64 -11.42
C ASP A 243 -9.81 -6.55 -12.54
N ASP A 244 -9.50 -5.97 -13.72
CA ASP A 244 -8.90 -6.69 -14.84
C ASP A 244 -7.63 -7.46 -14.45
N PHE A 245 -6.78 -6.83 -13.62
CA PHE A 245 -5.53 -7.41 -13.16
C PHE A 245 -5.76 -8.61 -12.24
N PHE A 246 -6.66 -8.50 -11.26
CA PHE A 246 -6.91 -9.57 -10.29
C PHE A 246 -7.83 -10.67 -10.83
N ASP A 247 -8.65 -10.39 -11.83
CA ASP A 247 -9.50 -11.40 -12.49
C ASP A 247 -8.68 -12.37 -13.35
N LYS A 248 -7.64 -11.87 -14.02
CA LYS A 248 -6.81 -12.65 -14.97
C LYS A 248 -5.48 -13.08 -14.36
N GLY A 249 -5.08 -12.43 -13.27
CA GLY A 249 -3.75 -12.62 -12.69
C GLY A 249 -3.58 -13.98 -12.02
N THR A 250 -2.41 -14.57 -12.24
CA THR A 250 -1.92 -15.72 -11.48
C THR A 250 -0.57 -15.39 -10.87
N VAL A 251 -0.14 -16.18 -9.88
CA VAL A 251 1.18 -16.09 -9.27
C VAL A 251 1.88 -17.43 -9.42
N SER A 252 3.12 -17.40 -9.88
CA SER A 252 3.93 -18.57 -10.19
C SER A 252 5.42 -18.28 -9.95
N LYS A 253 6.26 -19.30 -10.12
CA LYS A 253 7.73 -19.12 -10.07
C LYS A 253 8.28 -18.15 -11.13
N LYS A 254 7.53 -17.89 -12.21
CA LYS A 254 7.95 -16.90 -13.24
C LYS A 254 7.86 -15.45 -12.73
N ASP A 255 7.13 -15.24 -11.64
CA ASP A 255 7.00 -13.95 -10.99
C ASP A 255 8.10 -13.72 -9.93
N GLU A 256 9.00 -14.70 -9.72
CA GLU A 256 10.19 -14.52 -8.89
C GLU A 256 11.24 -13.68 -9.63
N ILE A 257 11.71 -12.64 -8.95
CA ILE A 257 12.83 -11.82 -9.40
C ILE A 257 13.99 -11.92 -8.41
N VAL A 258 15.18 -11.63 -8.92
CA VAL A 258 16.39 -11.46 -8.14
C VAL A 258 16.82 -10.01 -8.24
N PHE A 259 17.14 -9.39 -7.10
CA PHE A 259 17.59 -8.00 -7.05
C PHE A 259 18.71 -7.83 -6.01
N THR A 260 19.51 -6.79 -6.17
CA THR A 260 20.61 -6.47 -5.24
C THR A 260 20.35 -5.18 -4.49
N PHE A 261 20.44 -5.23 -3.17
CA PHE A 261 20.38 -4.04 -2.32
C PHE A 261 21.65 -3.93 -1.47
N GLY A 262 22.40 -2.85 -1.66
CA GLY A 262 23.74 -2.70 -1.10
C GLY A 262 24.68 -3.80 -1.61
N ARG A 263 25.13 -4.69 -0.72
CA ARG A 263 26.03 -5.82 -1.06
C ARG A 263 25.34 -7.19 -0.96
N LYS A 264 24.01 -7.22 -0.83
CA LYS A 264 23.24 -8.45 -0.63
C LYS A 264 22.27 -8.67 -1.78
N THR A 265 22.13 -9.92 -2.18
CA THR A 265 21.17 -10.35 -3.21
C THR A 265 19.96 -11.01 -2.56
N PHE A 266 18.78 -10.71 -3.07
CA PHE A 266 17.51 -11.18 -2.54
C PHE A 266 16.67 -11.79 -3.66
N THR A 267 15.84 -12.76 -3.28
CA THR A 267 14.81 -13.35 -4.16
C THR A 267 13.44 -13.06 -3.60
N THR A 268 12.53 -12.59 -4.46
CA THR A 268 11.17 -12.26 -4.06
C THR A 268 10.18 -12.47 -5.20
N VAL A 269 8.93 -12.75 -4.86
CA VAL A 269 7.83 -12.79 -5.82
C VAL A 269 7.29 -11.37 -5.99
N THR A 270 7.17 -10.89 -7.22
CA THR A 270 6.62 -9.56 -7.48
C THR A 270 5.58 -9.57 -8.58
N LYS A 271 4.61 -8.68 -8.44
CA LYS A 271 3.66 -8.35 -9.48
C LYS A 271 3.67 -6.85 -9.72
N ILE A 272 3.42 -6.44 -10.95
CA ILE A 272 3.33 -5.04 -11.31
C ILE A 272 2.11 -4.82 -12.18
N LEU A 273 1.23 -3.93 -11.71
CA LEU A 273 0.12 -3.38 -12.44
C LEU A 273 0.51 -1.96 -12.87
N LEU A 274 0.83 -1.78 -14.14
CA LEU A 274 1.10 -0.47 -14.73
C LEU A 274 -0.20 0.11 -15.30
N ILE A 275 -0.75 1.14 -14.65
CA ILE A 275 -1.95 1.85 -15.08
C ILE A 275 -1.49 3.07 -15.89
N THR A 276 -1.82 3.07 -17.18
CA THR A 276 -1.47 4.16 -18.09
C THR A 276 -2.70 4.90 -18.60
N LYS A 277 -2.52 6.20 -18.84
CA LYS A 277 -3.41 7.04 -19.64
C LYS A 277 -2.62 7.54 -20.85
#